data_AF-A0A8T1T6C8-F1
#
_entry.id   AF-A0A8T1T6C8-F1
#
_cell.length_a   1.000
_cell.length_b   1.000
_cell.length_c   1.000
_cell.angle_alpha   90.00
_cell.angle_beta   90.00
_cell.angle_gamma   90.00
#
_symmetry.space_group_name_H-M   'P 1'
#
loop_
_entity.id
_entity.type
_entity.pdbx_description
1 polymer ?
#
loop_
_entity_poly.entity_id
_entity_poly.type
_entity_poly.pdbx_seq_one_letter_code
_entity_poly.pdbx_strand_id
1 'polypeptide(L)'
;MMWLRKVRGARSGNSISSPRPCGPTSLCALCLGQLDVMVAQVRCSVAFLVQQYSKISGVYLCGHSAGAHLAAMVLSTDWEEYGVTPDIKGAFLVSGVYDLEPITHISVNNLLHMSREVARRNSPILCVTAAKPARKACEVLITVAQHDSPEFHRQSQEYFQALRSAGWRVSLLDIADTDHFDVIEKLSQGGYILTQVILNMISRA
;
A
#
# COMPACT_ATOMS: atom_id res chain seq x y z
N MET A 1 9.52 -3.79 -0.60
CA MET A 1 9.40 -4.95 0.33
C MET A 1 8.39 -4.58 1.40
N MET A 2 7.26 -5.28 1.52
CA MET A 2 6.21 -4.98 2.52
C MET A 2 6.60 -5.62 3.86
N TRP A 3 6.67 -4.82 4.93
CA TRP A 3 6.97 -5.31 6.28
C TRP A 3 5.69 -5.36 7.12
N LEU A 4 5.40 -6.53 7.71
CA LEU A 4 4.32 -6.71 8.69
C LEU A 4 4.93 -7.23 9.99
N ARG A 5 4.78 -6.47 11.10
CA ARG A 5 5.29 -6.85 12.43
C ARG A 5 4.16 -7.45 13.27
N LYS A 6 4.31 -8.71 13.67
CA LYS A 6 3.38 -9.44 14.56
C LYS A 6 3.70 -9.12 16.03
N VAL A 7 2.71 -8.64 16.79
CA VAL A 7 2.79 -8.56 18.27
C VAL A 7 2.21 -9.85 18.86
N ARG A 8 2.93 -10.52 19.78
CA ARG A 8 2.58 -11.85 20.32
C ARG A 8 1.69 -11.75 21.57
N GLY A 9 0.72 -12.66 21.67
CA GLY A 9 -0.04 -13.01 22.88
C GLY A 9 -0.40 -14.51 22.88
N ALA A 10 -0.52 -15.09 24.09
CA ALA A 10 -0.30 -16.50 24.43
C ALA A 10 -1.35 -17.56 23.97
N ARG A 11 -0.94 -18.84 24.12
CA ARG A 11 -1.62 -20.10 23.74
C ARG A 11 -2.85 -20.44 24.60
N SER A 12 -3.88 -21.06 23.98
CA SER A 12 -4.42 -22.38 24.34
C SER A 12 -5.46 -22.81 23.29
N GLY A 13 -5.51 -24.10 22.98
CA GLY A 13 -6.18 -24.65 21.81
C GLY A 13 -7.71 -24.77 21.90
N ASN A 14 -8.33 -24.92 20.72
CA ASN A 14 -9.42 -25.84 20.47
C ASN A 14 -9.56 -26.09 18.97
N SER A 15 -9.81 -27.34 18.61
CA SER A 15 -10.02 -27.85 17.26
C SER A 15 -11.26 -27.22 16.62
N ILE A 16 -11.09 -26.62 15.45
CA ILE A 16 -12.20 -26.15 14.59
C ILE A 16 -12.01 -26.75 13.21
N SER A 17 -13.11 -27.30 12.70
CA SER A 17 -13.29 -27.94 11.41
C SER A 17 -12.70 -27.16 10.24
N SER A 18 -12.08 -27.90 9.33
CA SER A 18 -11.43 -27.40 8.11
C SER A 18 -12.40 -26.62 7.21
N PRO A 19 -12.03 -25.41 6.75
CA PRO A 19 -12.72 -24.77 5.63
C PRO A 19 -12.44 -25.56 4.34
N ARG A 20 -13.45 -25.65 3.48
CA ARG A 20 -13.37 -26.33 2.18
C ARG A 20 -12.27 -25.70 1.33
N PRO A 21 -11.43 -26.51 0.64
CA PRO A 21 -10.39 -25.96 -0.21
C PRO A 21 -11.02 -25.22 -1.40
N CYS A 22 -10.58 -23.99 -1.63
CA CYS A 22 -10.76 -23.32 -2.92
C CYS A 22 -10.19 -24.23 -4.02
N GLY A 23 -10.95 -24.42 -5.09
CA GLY A 23 -10.64 -25.40 -6.14
C GLY A 23 -9.26 -25.19 -6.79
N PRO A 24 -8.64 -26.26 -7.32
CA PRO A 24 -7.21 -26.27 -7.72
C PRO A 24 -6.87 -25.52 -9.02
N THR A 25 -7.77 -24.70 -9.58
CA THR A 25 -7.55 -24.08 -10.91
C THR A 25 -7.20 -22.59 -10.92
N SER A 26 -7.24 -21.87 -9.78
CA SER A 26 -7.01 -20.42 -9.77
C SER A 26 -5.61 -19.97 -9.30
N LEU A 27 -4.79 -20.84 -8.72
CA LEU A 27 -3.47 -20.46 -8.19
C LEU A 27 -2.34 -20.51 -9.23
N CYS A 28 -2.52 -21.21 -10.35
CA CYS A 28 -1.45 -21.46 -11.34
C CYS A 28 -1.35 -20.39 -12.46
N ALA A 29 -2.35 -19.50 -12.60
CA ALA A 29 -2.33 -18.43 -13.60
C ALA A 29 -1.57 -17.16 -13.14
N LEU A 30 -0.95 -17.20 -11.96
CA LEU A 30 -0.42 -16.05 -11.23
C LEU A 30 1.07 -15.75 -11.50
N CYS A 31 1.70 -16.44 -12.46
CA CYS A 31 3.14 -16.30 -12.79
C CYS A 31 3.43 -15.30 -13.92
N LEU A 32 2.43 -14.56 -14.42
CA LEU A 32 2.66 -13.50 -15.41
C LEU A 32 2.89 -12.17 -14.67
N GLY A 33 4.02 -11.51 -14.95
CA GLY A 33 4.41 -10.21 -14.40
C GLY A 33 3.57 -9.03 -14.88
N GLN A 34 2.25 -9.20 -14.97
CA GLN A 34 1.31 -8.16 -15.35
C GLN A 34 0.86 -7.40 -14.11
N LEU A 35 0.84 -6.07 -14.19
CA LEU A 35 0.57 -5.21 -13.05
C LEU A 35 -0.81 -5.47 -12.41
N ASP A 36 -1.83 -5.77 -13.22
CA ASP A 36 -3.16 -6.11 -12.71
C ASP A 36 -3.15 -7.35 -11.82
N VAL A 37 -2.37 -8.37 -12.22
CA VAL A 37 -2.21 -9.60 -11.47
C VAL A 37 -1.51 -9.30 -10.15
N MET A 38 -0.47 -8.46 -10.16
CA MET A 38 0.23 -8.06 -8.93
C MET A 38 -0.70 -7.30 -7.98
N VAL A 39 -1.47 -6.34 -8.46
CA VAL A 39 -2.45 -5.61 -7.63
C VAL A 39 -3.50 -6.56 -7.05
N ALA A 40 -4.05 -7.48 -7.87
CA ALA A 40 -5.00 -8.48 -7.41
C ALA A 40 -4.40 -9.42 -6.35
N GLN A 41 -3.16 -9.87 -6.52
CA GLN A 41 -2.45 -10.71 -5.55
C GLN A 41 -2.28 -10.03 -4.19
N VAL A 42 -1.91 -8.75 -4.18
CA VAL A 42 -1.74 -8.01 -2.91
C VAL A 42 -3.10 -7.84 -2.22
N ARG A 43 -4.16 -7.52 -2.95
CA ARG A 43 -5.53 -7.43 -2.40
C ARG A 43 -5.99 -8.77 -1.81
N CYS A 44 -5.82 -9.87 -2.56
CA CYS A 44 -6.12 -11.22 -2.08
C CYS A 44 -5.31 -11.58 -0.82
N SER A 45 -4.05 -11.16 -0.74
CA SER A 45 -3.20 -11.41 0.43
C SER A 45 -3.71 -10.69 1.68
N VAL A 46 -4.16 -9.44 1.55
CA VAL A 46 -4.77 -8.70 2.66
C VAL A 46 -6.11 -9.33 3.09
N ALA A 47 -6.96 -9.68 2.12
CA ALA A 47 -8.22 -10.37 2.40
C ALA A 47 -7.99 -11.69 3.15
N PHE A 48 -7.02 -12.49 2.70
CA PHE A 48 -6.60 -13.72 3.36
C PHE A 48 -6.15 -13.46 4.80
N LEU A 49 -5.28 -12.47 5.03
CA LEU A 49 -4.80 -12.15 6.39
C LEU A 49 -5.94 -11.78 7.35
N VAL A 50 -6.89 -10.97 6.88
CA VAL A 50 -8.03 -10.52 7.70
C VAL A 50 -8.97 -11.68 8.02
N GLN A 51 -9.18 -12.61 7.07
CA GLN A 51 -10.00 -13.80 7.28
C GLN A 51 -9.32 -14.82 8.20
N GLN A 52 -8.03 -15.08 8.00
CA GLN A 52 -7.30 -16.08 8.79
C GLN A 52 -7.01 -15.61 10.22
N TYR A 53 -6.79 -14.32 10.42
CA TYR A 53 -6.41 -13.76 11.71
C TYR A 53 -7.48 -12.79 12.23
N SER A 54 -8.67 -13.30 12.53
CA SER A 54 -9.81 -12.52 13.04
C SER A 54 -9.57 -11.76 14.35
N LYS A 55 -8.45 -12.01 15.04
CA LYS A 55 -8.04 -11.34 16.29
C LYS A 55 -7.05 -10.18 16.08
N ILE A 56 -6.64 -9.85 14.85
CA ILE A 56 -5.79 -8.67 14.63
C ILE A 56 -6.57 -7.40 14.96
N SER A 57 -5.91 -6.44 15.59
CA SER A 57 -6.51 -5.14 15.92
C SER A 57 -6.67 -4.20 14.72
N GLY A 58 -6.11 -4.58 13.58
CA GLY A 58 -6.15 -3.84 12.32
C GLY A 58 -4.92 -4.10 11.47
N VAL A 59 -4.85 -3.42 10.33
CA VAL A 59 -3.76 -3.52 9.36
C VAL A 59 -3.19 -2.14 9.09
N TYR A 60 -1.86 -2.04 9.07
CA TYR A 60 -1.15 -0.90 8.50
C TYR A 60 -0.54 -1.32 7.17
N LEU A 61 -0.69 -0.45 6.17
CA LEU A 61 -0.05 -0.63 4.87
C LEU A 61 1.27 0.14 4.87
N CYS A 62 2.34 -0.49 4.41
CA CYS A 62 3.63 0.19 4.26
C CYS A 62 4.23 -0.23 2.93
N GLY A 63 4.63 0.75 2.13
CA GLY A 63 5.19 0.51 0.82
C GLY A 63 6.25 1.54 0.48
N HIS A 64 7.25 1.10 -0.28
CA HIS A 64 8.31 1.93 -0.83
C HIS A 64 8.32 1.78 -2.35
N SER A 65 8.44 2.88 -3.09
CA SER A 65 8.51 2.86 -4.57
C SER A 65 7.30 2.15 -5.19
N ALA A 66 7.53 1.14 -6.04
CA ALA A 66 6.46 0.27 -6.56
C ALA A 66 5.62 -0.40 -5.45
N GLY A 67 6.17 -0.61 -4.25
CA GLY A 67 5.40 -1.08 -3.10
C GLY A 67 4.45 -0.03 -2.54
N ALA A 68 4.80 1.26 -2.60
CA ALA A 68 3.92 2.36 -2.21
C ALA A 68 2.75 2.50 -3.20
N HIS A 69 3.02 2.29 -4.49
CA HIS A 69 2.00 2.13 -5.53
C HIS A 69 1.00 1.02 -5.17
N LEU A 70 1.49 -0.19 -4.89
CA LEU A 70 0.62 -1.32 -4.54
C LEU A 70 -0.17 -1.07 -3.26
N ALA A 71 0.46 -0.48 -2.24
CA ALA A 71 -0.22 -0.10 -1.00
C ALA A 71 -1.32 0.95 -1.24
N ALA A 72 -1.10 1.90 -2.13
CA ALA A 72 -2.10 2.89 -2.54
C ALA A 72 -3.27 2.24 -3.31
N MET A 73 -2.99 1.28 -4.20
CA MET A 73 -4.03 0.49 -4.88
C MET A 73 -4.86 -0.35 -3.92
N VAL A 74 -4.25 -0.88 -2.85
CA VAL A 74 -4.93 -1.61 -1.77
C VAL A 74 -5.81 -0.66 -0.96
N LEU A 75 -5.34 0.55 -0.66
CA LEU A 75 -6.10 1.55 0.07
C LEU A 75 -7.40 1.94 -0.66
N SER A 76 -7.35 2.02 -1.99
CA SER A 76 -8.51 2.36 -2.83
C SER A 76 -9.36 1.16 -3.26
N THR A 77 -9.22 0.01 -2.58
CA THR A 77 -9.95 -1.22 -2.93
C THR A 77 -11.39 -1.18 -2.41
N ASP A 78 -12.34 -1.56 -3.25
CA ASP A 78 -13.67 -1.94 -2.78
C ASP A 78 -13.62 -3.34 -2.17
N TRP A 79 -13.56 -3.40 -0.84
CA TRP A 79 -13.43 -4.65 -0.12
C TRP A 79 -14.69 -5.52 -0.12
N GLU A 80 -15.84 -4.96 -0.51
CA GLU A 80 -17.08 -5.72 -0.68
C GLU A 80 -16.90 -6.81 -1.75
N GLU A 81 -16.15 -6.53 -2.81
CA GLU A 81 -15.79 -7.51 -3.87
C GLU A 81 -14.98 -8.70 -3.34
N TYR A 82 -14.25 -8.51 -2.24
CA TYR A 82 -13.42 -9.53 -1.60
C TYR A 82 -14.12 -10.22 -0.42
N GLY A 83 -15.37 -9.83 -0.12
CA GLY A 83 -16.16 -10.40 0.98
C GLY A 83 -15.56 -10.14 2.36
N VAL A 84 -14.78 -9.07 2.51
CA VAL A 84 -14.12 -8.69 3.77
C VAL A 84 -14.28 -7.19 4.03
N THR A 85 -13.98 -6.75 5.25
CA THR A 85 -13.90 -5.32 5.58
C THR A 85 -12.69 -5.11 6.48
N PRO A 86 -11.48 -5.01 5.91
CA PRO A 86 -10.27 -4.86 6.69
C PRO A 86 -10.30 -3.53 7.44
N ASP A 87 -9.92 -3.57 8.73
CA ASP A 87 -9.71 -2.36 9.51
C ASP A 87 -8.32 -1.78 9.23
N ILE A 88 -8.21 -1.05 8.12
CA ILE A 88 -6.97 -0.38 7.72
C ILE A 88 -6.79 0.87 8.58
N LYS A 89 -5.83 0.81 9.52
CA LYS A 89 -5.54 1.87 10.50
C LYS A 89 -4.70 3.00 9.92
N GLY A 90 -3.93 2.73 8.89
CA GLY A 90 -3.13 3.75 8.21
C GLY A 90 -2.28 3.19 7.08
N ALA A 91 -1.69 4.09 6.31
CA ALA A 91 -0.80 3.77 5.21
C ALA A 91 0.45 4.66 5.23
N PHE A 92 1.62 4.06 5.03
CA PHE A 92 2.91 4.73 4.91
C PHE A 92 3.43 4.49 3.48
N LEU A 93 3.42 5.54 2.66
CA LEU A 93 3.70 5.49 1.23
C LEU A 93 4.99 6.27 0.97
N VAL A 94 6.11 5.56 0.85
CA VAL A 94 7.45 6.15 0.74
C VAL A 94 7.91 6.17 -0.71
N SER A 95 8.21 7.36 -1.24
CA SER A 95 8.73 7.60 -2.59
C SER A 95 7.96 6.85 -3.66
N GLY A 96 6.63 6.96 -3.62
CA GLY A 96 5.72 6.18 -4.47
C GLY A 96 5.46 6.80 -5.85
N VAL A 97 4.96 5.96 -6.75
CA VAL A 97 4.36 6.37 -8.03
C VAL A 97 2.85 6.12 -7.99
N TYR A 98 2.09 7.15 -8.34
CA TYR A 98 0.63 7.22 -8.21
C TYR A 98 -0.07 7.49 -9.54
N ASP A 99 0.66 7.94 -10.54
CA ASP A 99 0.26 7.97 -11.94
C ASP A 99 1.27 7.21 -12.81
N LEU A 100 0.80 6.16 -13.47
CA LEU A 100 1.61 5.30 -14.32
C LEU A 100 1.56 5.69 -15.80
N GLU A 101 0.68 6.61 -16.21
CA GLU A 101 0.60 7.01 -17.62
C GLU A 101 1.96 7.50 -18.18
N PRO A 102 2.74 8.34 -17.46
CA PRO A 102 4.07 8.75 -17.93
C PRO A 102 5.04 7.58 -18.15
N ILE A 103 4.91 6.50 -17.37
CA ILE A 103 5.79 5.33 -17.47
C ILE A 103 5.64 4.67 -18.84
N THR A 104 4.44 4.71 -19.44
CA THR A 104 4.18 4.08 -20.75
C THR A 104 5.03 4.64 -21.88
N HIS A 105 5.62 5.82 -21.69
CA HIS A 105 6.39 6.56 -22.69
C HIS A 105 7.92 6.49 -22.49
N ILE A 106 8.40 5.80 -21.44
CA ILE A 106 9.84 5.70 -21.14
C ILE A 106 10.35 4.25 -21.21
N SER A 107 11.67 4.08 -21.25
CA SER A 107 12.34 2.79 -21.43
C SER A 107 11.97 1.74 -20.38
N VAL A 108 11.56 2.15 -19.18
CA VAL A 108 11.07 1.24 -18.12
C VAL A 108 9.88 0.40 -18.61
N ASN A 109 9.03 0.93 -19.50
CA ASN A 109 7.91 0.19 -20.04
C ASN A 109 8.31 -0.99 -20.93
N ASN A 110 9.56 -1.04 -21.41
CA ASN A 110 10.06 -2.19 -22.17
C ASN A 110 10.07 -3.48 -21.34
N LEU A 111 10.11 -3.36 -20.02
CA LEU A 111 10.03 -4.50 -19.09
C LEU A 111 8.60 -4.78 -18.63
N LEU A 112 7.81 -3.72 -18.45
CA LEU A 112 6.45 -3.83 -17.89
C LEU A 112 5.38 -4.10 -18.95
N HIS A 113 5.67 -3.77 -20.22
CA HIS A 113 4.76 -3.89 -21.37
C HIS A 113 3.35 -3.36 -21.08
N MET A 114 3.26 -2.25 -20.34
CA MET A 114 1.98 -1.66 -19.96
C MET A 114 1.37 -0.91 -21.14
N SER A 115 0.11 -1.22 -21.43
CA SER A 115 -0.73 -0.37 -22.27
C SER A 115 -1.19 0.86 -21.47
N ARG A 116 -1.69 1.89 -22.17
CA ARG A 116 -2.27 3.06 -21.53
C ARG A 116 -3.47 2.71 -20.67
N GLU A 117 -4.27 1.74 -21.09
CA GLU A 117 -5.43 1.24 -20.34
C GLU A 117 -5.00 0.56 -19.03
N VAL A 118 -3.93 -0.25 -19.08
CA VAL A 118 -3.32 -0.89 -17.90
C VAL A 118 -2.77 0.17 -16.95
N ALA A 119 -2.04 1.16 -17.47
CA ALA A 119 -1.51 2.25 -16.66
C ALA A 119 -2.65 3.00 -15.97
N ARG A 120 -3.66 3.45 -16.71
CA ARG A 120 -4.79 4.21 -16.19
C ARG A 120 -5.55 3.48 -15.09
N ARG A 121 -5.88 2.20 -15.29
CA ARG A 121 -6.62 1.42 -14.28
C ARG A 121 -5.77 1.06 -13.06
N ASN A 122 -4.45 1.13 -13.18
CA ASN A 122 -3.50 0.93 -12.10
C ASN A 122 -2.85 2.24 -11.64
N SER A 123 -3.40 3.42 -11.94
CA SER A 123 -2.91 4.68 -11.38
C SER A 123 -3.68 5.00 -10.09
N PRO A 124 -3.09 4.87 -8.88
CA PRO A 124 -3.78 5.17 -7.62
C PRO A 124 -4.49 6.51 -7.58
N ILE A 125 -3.93 7.54 -8.23
CA ILE A 125 -4.50 8.89 -8.25
C ILE A 125 -5.91 8.92 -8.89
N LEU A 126 -6.19 8.02 -9.83
CA LEU A 126 -7.49 7.91 -10.51
C LEU A 126 -8.50 7.07 -9.71
N CYS A 127 -8.08 6.41 -8.63
CA CYS A 127 -8.92 5.57 -7.78
C CYS A 127 -9.36 6.26 -6.49
N VAL A 128 -8.87 7.48 -6.21
CA VAL A 128 -9.06 8.18 -4.92
C VAL A 128 -10.54 8.39 -4.58
N THR A 129 -11.40 8.67 -5.57
CA THR A 129 -12.83 8.96 -5.37
C THR A 129 -13.70 7.71 -5.27
N ALA A 130 -13.25 6.58 -5.82
CA ALA A 130 -13.94 5.29 -5.71
C ALA A 130 -13.81 4.70 -4.30
N ALA A 131 -12.76 5.09 -3.58
CA ALA A 131 -12.54 4.68 -2.22
C ALA A 131 -13.51 5.43 -1.28
N LYS A 132 -14.47 4.71 -0.68
CA LYS A 132 -15.16 5.22 0.51
C LYS A 132 -14.06 5.60 1.51
N PRO A 133 -14.04 6.81 2.09
CA PRO A 133 -13.01 7.18 3.05
C PRO A 133 -12.89 6.03 4.04
N ALA A 134 -11.71 5.38 4.08
CA ALA A 134 -11.45 4.40 5.12
C ALA A 134 -11.79 5.12 6.43
N ARG A 135 -12.52 4.44 7.31
CA ARG A 135 -13.11 4.97 8.57
C ARG A 135 -12.31 6.15 9.10
N LYS A 136 -12.95 7.17 9.69
CA LYS A 136 -12.31 8.38 10.27
C LYS A 136 -10.93 8.19 10.94
N ALA A 137 -10.62 7.00 11.45
CA ALA A 137 -9.34 6.59 12.03
C ALA A 137 -8.22 6.17 11.04
N CYS A 138 -8.41 6.07 9.72
CA CYS A 138 -7.32 5.79 8.77
C CYS A 138 -6.52 7.07 8.49
N GLU A 139 -5.19 7.02 8.63
CA GLU A 139 -4.29 8.14 8.34
C GLU A 139 -3.25 7.71 7.29
N VAL A 140 -3.06 8.54 6.27
CA VAL A 140 -2.11 8.29 5.18
C VAL A 140 -0.93 9.23 5.33
N LEU A 141 0.28 8.68 5.40
CA LEU A 141 1.52 9.42 5.31
C LEU A 141 2.14 9.14 3.95
N ILE A 142 2.25 10.18 3.13
CA ILE A 142 3.07 10.16 1.92
C ILE A 142 4.42 10.76 2.29
N THR A 143 5.50 10.10 1.92
CA THR A 143 6.84 10.66 2.07
C THR A 143 7.59 10.61 0.76
N VAL A 144 8.50 11.55 0.56
CA VAL A 144 9.43 11.59 -0.57
C VAL A 144 10.83 11.88 -0.03
N ALA A 145 11.85 11.28 -0.63
CA ALA A 145 13.23 11.56 -0.26
C ALA A 145 13.67 12.88 -0.91
N GLN A 146 14.45 13.70 -0.21
CA GLN A 146 14.91 14.98 -0.74
C GLN A 146 15.60 14.85 -2.11
N HIS A 147 16.42 13.82 -2.28
CA HIS A 147 17.17 13.56 -3.52
C HIS A 147 16.44 12.62 -4.50
N ASP A 148 15.14 12.38 -4.31
CA ASP A 148 14.32 11.74 -5.34
C ASP A 148 14.22 12.59 -6.61
N SER A 149 13.88 11.94 -7.73
CA SER A 149 13.66 12.65 -8.98
C SER A 149 12.47 13.62 -8.89
N PRO A 150 12.45 14.70 -9.69
CA PRO A 150 11.33 15.64 -9.71
C PRO A 150 9.96 14.98 -9.94
N GLU A 151 9.92 13.84 -10.61
CA GLU A 151 8.68 13.11 -10.89
C GLU A 151 8.10 12.45 -9.62
N PHE A 152 8.94 11.90 -8.73
CA PHE A 152 8.46 11.39 -7.44
C PHE A 152 7.91 12.51 -6.56
N HIS A 153 8.57 13.68 -6.56
CA HIS A 153 8.08 14.88 -5.88
C HIS A 153 6.73 15.34 -6.43
N ARG A 154 6.62 15.48 -7.76
CA ARG A 154 5.38 15.87 -8.44
C ARG A 154 4.24 14.92 -8.12
N GLN A 155 4.44 13.61 -8.30
CA GLN A 155 3.39 12.63 -8.07
C GLN A 155 2.99 12.53 -6.59
N SER A 156 3.94 12.63 -5.66
CA SER A 156 3.65 12.65 -4.22
C SER A 156 2.79 13.85 -3.83
N GLN A 157 3.10 15.03 -4.37
CA GLN A 157 2.32 16.25 -4.15
C GLN A 157 0.91 16.12 -4.76
N GLU A 158 0.79 15.66 -6.00
CA GLU A 158 -0.51 15.50 -6.66
C GLU A 158 -1.40 14.49 -5.96
N TYR A 159 -0.85 13.34 -5.57
CA TYR A 159 -1.59 12.32 -4.84
C TYR A 159 -2.01 12.78 -3.45
N PHE A 160 -1.13 13.52 -2.74
CA PHE A 160 -1.48 14.19 -1.49
C PHE A 160 -2.69 15.13 -1.66
N GLN A 161 -2.68 15.99 -2.67
CA GLN A 161 -3.78 16.92 -2.92
C GLN A 161 -5.07 16.20 -3.30
N ALA A 162 -4.98 15.13 -4.12
CA ALA A 162 -6.13 14.32 -4.49
C ALA A 162 -6.78 13.67 -3.26
N LEU A 163 -5.99 13.00 -2.41
CA LEU A 163 -6.47 12.40 -1.16
C LEU A 163 -7.08 13.44 -0.23
N ARG A 164 -6.40 14.57 -0.03
CA ARG A 164 -6.88 15.66 0.82
C ARG A 164 -8.22 16.22 0.32
N SER A 165 -8.35 16.42 -0.99
CA SER A 165 -9.59 16.93 -1.61
C SER A 165 -10.74 15.93 -1.51
N ALA A 166 -10.45 14.63 -1.50
CA ALA A 166 -11.41 13.57 -1.25
C ALA A 166 -11.72 13.35 0.25
N GLY A 167 -11.18 14.20 1.14
CA GLY A 167 -11.49 14.17 2.58
C GLY A 167 -10.68 13.18 3.41
N TRP A 168 -9.61 12.61 2.86
CA TRP A 168 -8.71 11.73 3.61
C TRP A 168 -7.88 12.52 4.62
N ARG A 169 -7.60 11.91 5.78
CA ARG A 169 -6.54 12.39 6.67
C ARG A 169 -5.20 11.98 6.07
N VAL A 170 -4.54 12.92 5.42
CA VAL A 170 -3.27 12.70 4.74
C VAL A 170 -2.24 13.75 5.16
N SER A 171 -1.00 13.32 5.29
CA SER A 171 0.18 14.18 5.48
C SER A 171 1.21 13.90 4.40
N LEU A 172 1.96 14.92 4.01
CA LEU A 172 3.11 14.81 3.09
C LEU A 172 4.38 15.25 3.83
N LEU A 173 5.43 14.45 3.74
CA LEU A 173 6.72 14.74 4.37
C LEU A 173 7.88 14.54 3.38
N ASP A 174 8.66 15.58 3.19
CA ASP A 174 9.97 15.51 2.51
C ASP A 174 11.03 15.12 3.55
N ILE A 175 11.79 14.07 3.26
CA ILE A 175 12.82 13.56 4.16
C ILE A 175 14.19 14.11 3.72
N ALA A 176 14.69 15.06 4.51
CA ALA A 176 16.00 15.67 4.31
C ALA A 176 17.14 14.63 4.31
N ASP A 177 18.18 14.92 3.54
CA ASP A 177 19.43 14.16 3.46
C ASP A 177 19.22 12.67 3.20
N THR A 178 18.25 12.36 2.34
CA THR A 178 17.96 10.99 1.88
C THR A 178 17.80 10.92 0.37
N ASP A 179 18.18 9.79 -0.19
CA ASP A 179 17.89 9.36 -1.56
C ASP A 179 16.76 8.32 -1.58
N HIS A 180 16.42 7.86 -2.79
CA HIS A 180 15.34 6.92 -3.02
C HIS A 180 15.45 5.63 -2.19
N PHE A 181 16.65 5.21 -1.79
CA PHE A 181 16.89 3.94 -1.11
C PHE A 181 17.15 4.13 0.38
N ASP A 182 18.02 5.06 0.75
CA ASP A 182 18.42 5.22 2.15
C ASP A 182 17.28 5.76 3.05
N VAL A 183 16.25 6.35 2.45
CA VAL A 183 15.02 6.82 3.11
C VAL A 183 14.33 5.69 3.90
N ILE A 184 14.44 4.44 3.45
CA ILE A 184 13.91 3.27 4.16
C ILE A 184 14.96 2.50 4.97
N GLU A 185 16.24 2.55 4.60
CA GLU A 185 17.31 1.81 5.29
C GLU A 185 17.49 2.28 6.74
N LYS A 186 17.26 3.57 6.97
CA LYS A 186 17.35 4.21 8.30
C LYS A 186 16.15 3.91 9.21
N LEU A 187 15.12 3.18 8.76
CA LEU A 187 13.92 2.88 9.56
C LEU A 187 14.18 2.03 10.82
N SER A 188 15.29 1.30 10.86
CA SER A 188 15.72 0.56 12.07
C SER A 188 16.25 1.48 13.17
N GLN A 189 16.58 2.73 12.83
CA GLN A 189 17.17 3.69 13.75
C GLN A 189 16.07 4.43 14.50
N GLY A 190 16.10 4.34 15.83
CA GLY A 190 15.11 4.98 16.69
C GLY A 190 15.06 6.50 16.51
N GLY A 191 16.21 7.18 16.38
CA GLY A 191 16.26 8.63 16.24
C GLY A 191 15.87 9.18 14.87
N TYR A 192 15.66 8.33 13.87
CA TYR A 192 15.35 8.76 12.52
C TYR A 192 13.92 9.31 12.42
N ILE A 193 13.77 10.46 11.76
CA ILE A 193 12.51 11.22 11.73
C ILE A 193 11.34 10.38 11.21
N LEU A 194 11.55 9.63 10.12
CA LEU A 194 10.50 8.80 9.54
C LEU A 194 10.07 7.68 10.50
N THR A 195 11.02 7.04 11.19
CA THR A 195 10.74 6.04 12.22
C THR A 195 9.87 6.63 13.32
N GLN A 196 10.22 7.80 13.83
CA GLN A 196 9.48 8.48 14.90
C GLN A 196 8.06 8.84 14.47
N VAL A 197 7.88 9.39 13.25
CA VAL A 197 6.56 9.71 12.71
C VAL A 197 5.70 8.45 12.58
N ILE A 198 6.24 7.37 12.00
CA ILE A 198 5.52 6.09 11.84
C ILE A 198 5.10 5.53 13.20
N LEU A 199 6.02 5.47 14.18
CA LEU A 199 5.71 4.95 15.51
C LEU A 199 4.65 5.79 16.22
N ASN A 200 4.73 7.12 16.11
CA ASN A 200 3.74 8.02 16.67
C ASN A 200 2.35 7.79 16.04
N MET A 201 2.27 7.64 14.72
CA MET A 201 1.00 7.33 14.03
C MET A 201 0.43 5.98 14.48
N ILE A 202 1.26 4.95 14.62
CA ILE A 202 0.81 3.62 15.07
C ILE A 202 0.31 3.67 16.53
N SER A 203 0.98 4.43 17.39
CA SER A 203 0.65 4.51 18.83
C SER A 203 -0.66 5.25 19.15
N ARG A 204 -1.19 6.04 18.20
CA ARG A 204 -2.40 6.87 18.39
C ARG A 204 -3.71 6.16 18.05
N ALA A 205 -3.64 4.99 17.42
CA ALA A 205 -4.79 4.30 16.82
C ALA A 205 -5.43 3.23 17.72
#